data_AF-A0A6V7LSP7-F1
#
_entry.id   AF-A0A6V7LSP7-F1
#
_cell.length_a   1.000
_cell.length_b   1.000
_cell.length_c   1.000
_cell.angle_alpha   90.00
_cell.angle_beta   90.00
_cell.angle_gamma   90.00
#
_symmetry.space_group_name_H-M   'P 1'
#
loop_
_entity.id
_entity.type
_entity.pdbx_description
1 polymer ?
#
loop_
_entity_poly.entity_id
_entity_poly.type
_entity_poly.pdbx_seq_one_letter_code
_entity_poly.pdbx_strand_id
1 'polypeptide(L)'
;YNYRPDHCMYMSVCTEAEKEGALVIHGSRGTFHSQKQPPFRAAYRAMQEYQLDTDPYENLLLPLQSYLTMQDISNCGKVWKVFIIQPELHLTKNVIT
;
A
#
# COMPACT_ATOMS: atom_id res chain seq x y z
N TYR A 1 1.94 10.61 5.06
CA TYR A 1 0.66 11.29 4.75
C TYR A 1 -0.57 10.49 5.17
N ASN A 2 -1.69 11.17 5.45
CA ASN A 2 -3.01 10.56 5.64
C ASN A 2 -3.66 10.38 4.25
N TYR A 3 -3.72 9.15 3.74
CA TYR A 3 -4.08 8.86 2.37
C TYR A 3 -5.47 8.22 2.26
N ARG A 4 -6.31 8.76 1.38
CA ARG A 4 -7.71 8.35 1.19
C ARG A 4 -7.97 8.02 -0.28
N PRO A 5 -9.05 7.29 -0.62
CA PRO A 5 -9.30 6.84 -1.99
C PRO A 5 -9.49 7.99 -2.98
N ASP A 6 -10.10 9.09 -2.54
CA ASP A 6 -10.27 10.30 -3.33
C ASP A 6 -8.94 10.94 -3.77
N HIS A 7 -7.81 10.62 -3.13
CA HIS A 7 -6.49 11.09 -3.56
C HIS A 7 -5.96 10.43 -4.83
N CYS A 8 -6.57 9.33 -5.29
CA CYS A 8 -6.18 8.64 -6.52
C CYS A 8 -7.34 8.15 -7.39
N MET A 9 -8.59 8.29 -6.94
CA MET A 9 -9.76 7.72 -7.62
C MET A 9 -9.93 8.26 -9.06
N TYR A 10 -9.77 9.57 -9.25
CA TYR A 10 -9.90 10.22 -10.57
C TYR A 10 -8.56 10.55 -11.19
N MET A 11 -7.64 11.07 -10.38
CA MET A 11 -6.25 11.38 -10.71
C MET A 11 -5.49 11.49 -9.39
N SER A 12 -4.16 11.46 -9.43
CA SER A 12 -3.37 11.74 -8.23
C SER A 12 -3.45 13.22 -7.87
N VAL A 13 -3.79 13.52 -6.62
CA VAL A 13 -3.86 14.90 -6.10
C VAL A 13 -3.00 15.11 -4.86
N CYS A 14 -2.13 14.16 -4.52
CA CYS A 14 -1.22 14.26 -3.37
C CYS A 14 0.20 13.87 -3.79
N THR A 15 0.90 14.82 -4.41
CA THR A 15 2.25 14.62 -4.95
C THR A 15 3.26 14.31 -3.85
N GLU A 16 3.07 14.82 -2.64
CA GLU A 16 3.93 14.54 -1.51
C GLU A 16 3.80 13.08 -1.05
N ALA A 17 2.59 12.52 -1.07
CA ALA A 17 2.41 11.09 -0.77
C ALA A 17 3.00 10.19 -1.85
N GLU A 18 3.06 10.62 -3.11
CA GLU A 18 3.77 9.89 -4.16
C GLU A 18 5.29 9.89 -3.95
N LYS A 19 5.83 10.92 -3.31
CA LYS A 19 7.27 11.06 -3.03
C LYS A 19 7.68 10.36 -1.75
N GLU A 20 6.93 10.57 -0.66
CA GLU A 20 7.33 10.10 0.67
C GLU A 20 6.44 8.96 1.20
N GLY A 21 5.34 8.61 0.52
CA GLY A 21 4.47 7.52 0.92
C GLY A 21 3.38 7.87 1.95
N ALA A 22 2.33 7.07 1.96
CA ALA A 22 1.30 7.12 2.99
C ALA A 22 1.83 6.56 4.32
N LEU A 23 1.54 7.26 5.42
CA LEU A 23 1.77 6.77 6.78
C LEU A 23 0.52 6.14 7.36
N VAL A 24 -0.65 6.63 6.94
CA VAL A 24 -1.96 6.09 7.33
C VAL A 24 -2.83 6.00 6.09
N ILE A 25 -3.45 4.84 5.87
CA ILE A 25 -4.38 4.60 4.78
C ILE A 25 -5.79 4.52 5.36
N HIS A 26 -6.70 5.35 4.88
CA HIS A 26 -8.10 5.35 5.27
C HIS A 26 -8.98 4.90 4.11
N GLY A 27 -10.11 4.26 4.42
CA GLY A 27 -11.03 3.77 3.41
C GLY A 27 -12.33 3.30 4.03
N SER A 28 -13.34 3.14 3.18
CA SER A 28 -14.60 2.49 3.54
C SER A 28 -14.47 0.96 3.42
N ARG A 29 -15.47 0.20 3.90
CA ARG A 29 -15.59 -1.23 3.57
C ARG A 29 -15.51 -1.48 2.05
N GLY A 30 -16.16 -0.64 1.24
CA GLY A 30 -16.10 -0.75 -0.22
C GLY A 30 -14.69 -0.55 -0.76
N THR A 31 -13.93 0.37 -0.18
CA THR A 31 -12.54 0.64 -0.54
C THR A 31 -11.64 -0.57 -0.34
N PHE A 32 -11.75 -1.22 0.81
CA PHE A 32 -10.84 -2.30 1.20
C PHE A 32 -11.26 -3.68 0.69
N HIS A 33 -12.54 -3.90 0.37
CA HIS A 33 -13.03 -5.22 -0.04
C HIS A 33 -13.44 -5.32 -1.51
N SER A 34 -13.64 -4.21 -2.22
CA SER A 34 -14.07 -4.27 -3.63
C SER A 34 -12.90 -4.28 -4.62
N GLN A 35 -13.24 -4.42 -5.90
CA GLN A 35 -12.29 -4.33 -7.01
C GLN A 35 -12.08 -2.88 -7.50
N LYS A 36 -12.72 -1.87 -6.88
CA LYS A 36 -12.72 -0.48 -7.36
C LYS A 36 -11.43 0.29 -7.06
N GLN A 37 -10.76 -0.05 -5.95
CA GLN A 37 -9.48 0.56 -5.55
C GLN A 37 -8.46 -0.54 -5.21
N PRO A 38 -7.89 -1.22 -6.22
CA PRO A 38 -7.07 -2.41 -6.00
C PRO A 38 -5.88 -2.22 -5.02
N PRO A 39 -5.16 -1.08 -4.99
CA PRO A 39 -4.06 -0.90 -4.03
C PRO A 39 -4.52 -0.86 -2.58
N PHE A 40 -5.71 -0.32 -2.29
CA PHE A 40 -6.27 -0.35 -0.94
C PHE A 40 -6.64 -1.77 -0.52
N ARG A 41 -7.24 -2.55 -1.44
CA ARG A 41 -7.52 -3.97 -1.18
C ARG A 41 -6.23 -4.76 -0.97
N ALA A 42 -5.19 -4.49 -1.76
CA ALA A 42 -3.88 -5.14 -1.63
C ALA A 42 -3.27 -4.88 -0.24
N ALA A 43 -3.27 -3.62 0.21
CA ALA A 43 -2.81 -3.24 1.54
C ALA A 43 -3.63 -3.92 2.66
N TYR A 44 -4.96 -3.90 2.54
CA TYR A 44 -5.83 -4.56 3.51
C TYR A 44 -5.60 -6.07 3.55
N ARG A 45 -5.45 -6.72 2.39
CA ARG A 45 -5.17 -8.15 2.29
C ARG A 45 -3.86 -8.53 2.97
N ALA A 46 -2.78 -7.80 2.68
CA ALA A 46 -1.48 -8.06 3.31
C ALA A 46 -1.56 -7.94 4.85
N MET A 47 -2.24 -6.90 5.35
CA MET A 47 -2.46 -6.73 6.79
C MET A 47 -3.38 -7.80 7.40
N GLN A 48 -4.39 -8.27 6.67
CA GLN A 48 -5.31 -9.31 7.13
C GLN A 48 -4.61 -10.68 7.24
N GLU A 49 -3.71 -10.97 6.31
CA GLU A 49 -2.95 -12.23 6.30
C GLU A 49 -1.75 -12.20 7.27
N TYR A 50 -1.22 -11.01 7.56
CA TYR A 50 -0.08 -10.82 8.47
C TYR A 50 -0.39 -11.34 9.88
N GLN A 51 0.43 -12.30 10.34
CA GLN A 51 0.41 -12.77 11.72
C GLN A 51 1.31 -11.88 12.57
N LEU A 52 0.74 -11.29 13.62
CA LEU A 52 1.52 -10.50 14.58
C LEU A 52 2.63 -11.36 15.21
N ASP A 53 3.71 -10.70 15.63
CA ASP A 53 4.93 -11.32 16.19
C ASP A 53 5.72 -12.21 15.22
N THR A 54 5.40 -12.17 13.92
CA THR A 54 6.23 -12.77 12.85
C THR A 54 7.08 -11.72 12.13
N ASP A 55 8.14 -12.16 11.43
CA ASP A 55 9.06 -11.27 10.69
C ASP A 55 8.27 -10.39 9.70
N PRO A 56 8.17 -9.06 9.92
CA PRO A 56 7.35 -8.19 9.09
C PRO A 56 7.95 -7.97 7.69
N TYR A 57 9.24 -8.23 7.49
CA TYR A 57 9.83 -8.21 6.15
C TYR A 57 9.21 -9.33 5.29
N GLU A 58 9.33 -10.57 5.77
CA GLU A 58 8.86 -11.77 5.05
C GLU A 58 7.33 -11.86 5.01
N ASN A 59 6.66 -11.53 6.12
CA ASN A 59 5.24 -11.83 6.31
C ASN A 59 4.31 -10.64 6.08
N LEU A 60 4.84 -9.43 5.87
CA LEU A 60 4.03 -8.25 5.53
C LEU A 60 4.56 -7.52 4.29
N LEU A 61 5.84 -7.12 4.26
CA LEU A 61 6.39 -6.33 3.16
C LEU A 61 6.42 -7.11 1.84
N LEU A 62 6.97 -8.32 1.81
CA LEU A 62 7.02 -9.13 0.58
C LEU A 62 5.61 -9.45 0.02
N PRO A 63 4.62 -9.90 0.82
CA PRO A 63 3.24 -10.06 0.35
C PRO A 63 2.64 -8.76 -0.17
N LEU A 64 2.83 -7.64 0.54
CA LEU A 64 2.32 -6.33 0.12
C LEU A 64 2.89 -5.91 -1.24
N GLN A 65 4.21 -6.05 -1.44
CA GLN A 65 4.86 -5.80 -2.74
C GLN A 65 4.27 -6.69 -3.84
N SER A 66 4.08 -7.98 -3.57
CA SER A 66 3.49 -8.92 -4.53
C SER A 66 2.06 -8.50 -4.94
N TYR A 67 1.24 -8.08 -3.99
CA TYR A 67 -0.15 -7.67 -4.27
C TYR A 67 -0.25 -6.32 -4.97
N LEU A 68 0.65 -5.37 -4.67
CA LEU A 68 0.65 -4.05 -5.29
C LEU A 68 1.23 -4.03 -6.71
N THR A 69 2.14 -4.95 -7.03
CA THR A 69 2.78 -5.04 -8.36
C THR A 69 1.97 -5.82 -9.39
N MET A 70 0.85 -6.42 -8.99
CA MET A 70 -0.13 -6.98 -9.93
C MET A 70 -0.62 -5.88 -10.87
N GLN A 71 -0.73 -6.19 -12.16
CA GLN A 71 -1.09 -5.20 -13.18
C GLN A 71 -2.46 -4.56 -12.89
N ASP A 72 -2.46 -3.29 -12.48
CA ASP A 72 -3.64 -2.48 -12.23
C ASP A 72 -3.61 -1.22 -13.09
N ILE A 73 -4.56 -1.14 -14.04
CA ILE A 73 -4.70 0.00 -14.96
C ILE A 73 -5.53 1.16 -14.37
N SER A 74 -6.04 1.03 -13.15
CA SER A 74 -6.78 2.08 -12.45
C SER A 74 -5.89 3.28 -12.12
N ASN A 75 -6.50 4.43 -11.83
CA ASN A 75 -5.76 5.62 -11.44
C ASN A 75 -4.98 5.42 -10.14
N CYS A 76 -5.56 4.70 -9.17
CA CYS A 76 -4.85 4.30 -7.96
C CYS A 76 -3.71 3.33 -8.24
N GLY A 77 -3.89 2.41 -9.20
CA GLY A 77 -2.84 1.50 -9.66
C GLY A 77 -1.60 2.24 -10.16
N LYS A 78 -1.77 3.36 -10.86
CA LYS A 78 -0.63 4.18 -11.34
C LYS A 78 0.22 4.79 -10.23
N VAL A 79 -0.36 4.99 -9.04
CA VAL A 79 0.30 5.56 -7.86
C VAL A 79 0.46 4.54 -6.73
N TRP A 80 0.51 3.24 -7.06
CA TRP A 80 0.63 2.16 -6.08
C TRP A 80 1.83 2.32 -5.13
N LYS A 81 2.89 3.02 -5.55
CA LYS A 81 4.08 3.29 -4.72
C LYS A 81 3.77 4.06 -3.45
N VAL A 82 2.70 4.88 -3.44
CA VAL A 82 2.22 5.56 -2.23
C VAL A 82 2.02 4.57 -1.07
N PHE A 83 1.63 3.34 -1.37
CA PHE A 83 1.31 2.31 -0.38
C PHE A 83 2.54 1.53 0.11
N ILE A 84 3.70 1.64 -0.56
CA ILE A 84 4.86 0.79 -0.30
C ILE A 84 6.10 1.52 0.21
N ILE A 85 6.25 2.82 -0.09
CA ILE A 85 7.45 3.60 0.27
C ILE A 85 7.74 3.54 1.78
N GLN A 86 6.72 3.75 2.62
CA GLN A 86 6.89 3.72 4.07
C GLN A 86 7.15 2.28 4.58
N PRO A 87 6.38 1.25 4.17
CA PRO A 87 6.74 -0.13 4.49
C PRO A 87 8.17 -0.52 4.08
N GLU A 88 8.64 -0.15 2.89
CA GLU A 88 10.01 -0.41 2.46
C GLU A 88 11.04 0.29 3.35
N LEU A 89 10.80 1.56 3.68
CA LEU A 89 11.68 2.35 4.53
C LEU A 89 11.86 1.75 5.94
N HIS A 90 10.80 1.17 6.50
CA HIS A 90 10.80 0.73 7.91
C HIS A 90 10.96 -0.78 8.09
N LEU A 91 10.61 -1.59 7.09
CA LEU A 91 10.56 -3.05 7.21
C LEU A 91 11.63 -3.76 6.38
N THR A 92 12.34 -3.07 5.50
CA THR A 92 13.48 -3.69 4.79
C THR A 92 14.54 -4.10 5.81
N LYS A 93 15.05 -5.34 5.67
CA LYS A 93 16.19 -5.81 6.47
C LYS A 93 17.37 -4.87 6.21
N ASN A 94 17.80 -4.15 7.25
CA ASN A 94 19.07 -3.44 7.21
C ASN A 94 20.17 -4.49 7.03
N VAL A 95 20.65 -4.66 5.81
CA VAL A 95 21.91 -5.37 5.57
C VAL A 95 22.99 -4.45 6.13
N ILE A 96 23.36 -4.68 7.39
CA ILE A 96 24.61 -4.15 7.92
C ILE A 96 25.71 -4.92 7.18
N THR A 97 26.20 -4.36 6.07
CA THR A 97 27.47 -4.76 5.45
C THR A 97 28.65 -4.25 6.26
#